data_AF-A0A2A2RTY8-F1
#
_entry.id   AF-A0A2A2RTY8-F1
#
_cell.length_a   1.000
_cell.length_b   1.000
_cell.length_c   1.000
_cell.angle_alpha   90.00
_cell.angle_beta   90.00
_cell.angle_gamma   90.00
#
_symmetry.space_group_name_H-M   'P 1'
#
loop_
_entity.id
_entity.type
_entity.pdbx_description
1 polymer ?
#
loop_
_entity_poly.entity_id
_entity_poly.type
_entity_poly.pdbx_seq_one_letter_code
_entity_poly.pdbx_strand_id
1 'polypeptide(L)'
;MSAAPTTPGAITHNEVIKTAIPTLAGNIAATVASGTDQFSADDQQFIKFHGIYQQDDRDARKTGKKFIMMVRGRIPGGLMTPA
;
A
#
# COMPACT_ATOMS: atom_id res chain seq x y z
N MET A 1 -4.15 -37.95 -18.50
CA MET A 1 -3.07 -37.15 -17.89
C MET A 1 -3.60 -36.65 -16.55
N SER A 2 -3.13 -37.21 -15.43
CA SER A 2 -3.59 -36.84 -14.09
C SER A 2 -2.78 -35.64 -13.60
N ALA A 3 -3.44 -34.51 -13.35
CA ALA A 3 -2.80 -33.32 -12.81
C ALA A 3 -2.42 -33.59 -11.34
N ALA A 4 -1.14 -33.43 -11.02
CA ALA A 4 -0.63 -33.56 -9.65
C ALA A 4 -1.26 -32.48 -8.75
N PRO A 5 -1.59 -32.80 -7.48
CA PRO A 5 -2.11 -31.81 -6.54
C PRO A 5 -0.99 -30.82 -6.19
N THR A 6 -1.18 -29.55 -6.53
CA THR A 6 -0.32 -28.45 -6.06
C THR A 6 -0.54 -28.25 -4.57
N THR A 7 0.44 -28.60 -3.75
CA THR A 7 0.50 -28.26 -2.32
C THR A 7 0.28 -26.75 -2.16
N PRO A 8 -0.66 -26.30 -1.31
CA PRO A 8 -0.82 -24.87 -1.04
C PRO A 8 0.51 -24.33 -0.50
N GLY A 9 1.10 -23.37 -1.21
CA GLY A 9 2.28 -22.66 -0.73
C GLY A 9 2.00 -21.97 0.61
N ALA A 10 3.04 -21.75 1.42
CA ALA A 10 2.91 -21.04 2.69
C ALA A 10 2.21 -19.69 2.47
N ILE A 11 1.20 -19.40 3.31
CA ILE A 11 0.42 -18.17 3.24
C ILE A 11 1.37 -16.98 3.45
N THR A 12 1.36 -16.03 2.52
CA THR A 12 2.19 -14.83 2.65
C THR A 12 1.66 -13.92 3.75
N HIS A 13 2.54 -13.14 4.39
CA HIS A 13 2.16 -12.13 5.40
C HIS A 13 1.03 -11.21 4.91
N ASN A 14 1.06 -10.84 3.62
CA ASN A 14 0.03 -10.00 3.00
C ASN A 14 -1.36 -10.63 3.04
N GLU A 15 -1.49 -11.95 2.84
CA GLU A 15 -2.79 -12.63 2.92
C GLU A 15 -3.28 -12.71 4.37
N VAL A 16 -2.36 -12.86 5.34
CA VAL A 16 -2.69 -12.85 6.77
C VAL A 16 -3.28 -11.50 7.18
N ILE A 17 -2.61 -10.40 6.86
CA ILE A 17 -3.07 -9.04 7.23
C ILE A 17 -4.37 -8.67 6.50
N LYS A 18 -4.56 -9.12 5.25
CA LYS A 18 -5.81 -8.90 4.50
C LYS A 18 -6.99 -9.65 5.11
N THR A 19 -6.75 -10.88 5.59
CA THR A 19 -7.78 -11.67 6.28
C THR A 19 -8.14 -11.06 7.62
N ALA A 20 -7.15 -10.56 8.36
CA ALA A 20 -7.36 -9.93 9.67
C ALA A 20 -8.09 -8.58 9.58
N ILE A 21 -7.89 -7.81 8.50
CA ILE A 21 -8.47 -6.47 8.32
C ILE A 21 -9.20 -6.40 6.97
N PRO A 22 -10.47 -6.85 6.91
CA PRO A 22 -11.24 -6.88 5.66
C PRO A 22 -11.54 -5.51 5.05
N THR A 23 -11.54 -4.45 5.87
CA THR A 23 -11.71 -3.07 5.42
C THR A 23 -10.48 -2.52 4.70
N LEU A 24 -9.34 -3.22 4.79
CA LEU A 24 -8.04 -2.79 4.26
C LEU A 24 -7.60 -1.41 4.78
N ALA A 25 -8.17 -0.93 5.88
CA ALA A 25 -7.96 0.44 6.37
C ALA A 25 -6.89 0.54 7.47
N GLY A 26 -6.60 -0.58 8.17
CA GLY A 26 -5.58 -0.65 9.21
C GLY A 26 -5.62 0.51 10.19
N ASN A 27 -4.46 1.12 10.44
CA ASN A 27 -4.31 2.31 11.28
C ASN A 27 -4.07 3.57 10.44
N ILE A 28 -4.42 3.56 9.15
CA ILE A 28 -4.14 4.67 8.21
C ILE A 28 -4.65 6.01 8.75
N ALA A 29 -5.89 6.07 9.24
CA ALA A 29 -6.47 7.32 9.73
C ALA A 29 -5.72 7.88 10.95
N ALA A 30 -5.33 7.02 11.89
CA ALA A 30 -4.57 7.41 13.07
C ALA A 30 -3.16 7.89 12.70
N THR A 31 -2.50 7.21 11.76
CA THR A 31 -1.16 7.57 11.26
C THR A 31 -1.18 8.88 10.48
N VAL A 32 -2.25 9.19 9.73
CA VAL A 32 -2.40 10.48 9.07
C VAL A 32 -2.59 11.60 10.10
N ALA A 33 -3.37 11.36 11.16
CA ALA A 33 -3.61 12.33 12.22
C ALA A 33 -2.41 12.57 13.12
N SER A 34 -1.48 11.61 13.25
CA SER A 34 -0.29 11.73 14.10
C SER A 34 0.78 12.66 13.55
N GLY A 35 0.74 13.00 12.26
CA GLY A 35 1.74 13.84 11.60
C GLY A 35 3.08 13.15 11.37
N THR A 36 3.14 11.81 11.46
CA THR A 36 4.34 11.04 11.13
C THR A 36 4.66 11.14 9.64
N ASP A 37 5.94 11.05 9.30
CA ASP A 37 6.45 11.10 7.93
C ASP A 37 6.34 9.77 7.17
N GLN A 38 6.02 8.67 7.87
CA GLN A 38 5.92 7.33 7.30
C GLN A 38 4.78 6.50 7.90
N PHE A 39 4.29 5.55 7.12
CA PHE A 39 3.39 4.49 7.53
C PHE A 39 4.14 3.27 8.07
N SER A 40 3.46 2.51 8.94
CA SER A 40 3.92 1.20 9.41
C SER A 40 4.05 0.20 8.25
N ALA A 41 4.81 -0.89 8.43
CA ALA A 41 5.03 -1.88 7.37
C ALA A 41 3.72 -2.52 6.86
N ASP A 42 2.74 -2.71 7.74
CA ASP A 42 1.43 -3.25 7.38
C ASP A 42 0.56 -2.19 6.70
N ASP A 43 0.53 -0.96 7.22
CA ASP A 43 -0.19 0.15 6.59
C ASP A 43 0.37 0.46 5.20
N GLN A 44 1.68 0.28 4.97
CA GLN A 44 2.28 0.39 3.63
C GLN A 44 1.70 -0.60 2.61
N GLN A 45 1.16 -1.75 3.05
CA GLN A 45 0.41 -2.65 2.15
C GLN A 45 -1.01 -2.16 1.93
N PHE A 46 -1.67 -1.62 2.97
CA PHE A 46 -3.04 -1.14 2.93
C PHE A 46 -3.22 0.15 2.12
N ILE A 47 -2.30 1.11 2.22
CA ILE A 47 -2.37 2.37 1.47
C ILE A 47 -2.37 2.16 -0.05
N LYS A 48 -1.80 1.05 -0.55
CA LYS A 48 -1.80 0.70 -1.98
C LYS A 48 -3.22 0.48 -2.51
N PHE A 49 -4.12 -0.07 -1.68
CA PHE A 49 -5.54 -0.23 -2.04
C PHE A 49 -6.28 1.11 -2.12
N HIS A 50 -5.74 2.14 -1.47
CA HIS A 50 -6.23 3.50 -1.49
C HIS A 50 -5.54 4.36 -2.57
N GLY A 51 -4.75 3.74 -3.46
CA GLY A 51 -4.03 4.42 -4.53
C GLY A 51 -2.82 5.23 -4.04
N ILE A 52 -2.37 5.02 -2.80
CA ILE A 52 -1.24 5.73 -2.20
C ILE A 52 -0.04 4.78 -2.10
N TYR A 53 1.14 5.26 -2.46
CA TYR A 53 2.40 4.53 -2.34
C TYR A 53 3.41 5.38 -1.59
N GLN A 54 3.89 4.89 -0.46
CA GLN A 54 5.03 5.48 0.23
C GLN A 54 6.32 5.11 -0.51
N GLN A 55 7.12 6.12 -0.81
CA GLN A 55 8.41 6.01 -1.48
C GLN A 55 9.44 6.86 -0.76
N ASP A 56 10.70 6.66 -1.11
CA ASP A 56 11.81 7.49 -0.64
C ASP A 56 12.40 8.29 -1.81
N ASP A 57 12.79 9.54 -1.53
CA ASP A 57 13.60 10.32 -2.45
C ASP A 57 14.99 9.69 -2.58
N ARG A 58 15.23 9.04 -3.73
CA ARG A 58 16.45 8.30 -4.01
C ARG A 58 17.67 9.20 -4.16
N ASP A 59 17.49 10.45 -4.57
CA ASP A 59 18.57 11.41 -4.76
C ASP A 59 19.02 11.99 -3.41
N ALA A 60 18.06 12.26 -2.53
CA ALA A 60 18.32 12.76 -1.18
C ALA A 60 18.84 11.69 -0.20
N ARG A 61 18.81 10.40 -0.57
CA ARG A 61 19.10 9.26 0.33
C ARG A 61 20.47 9.30 0.99
N LYS A 62 21.45 9.98 0.38
CA LYS A 62 22.78 10.23 0.97
C LYS A 62 22.73 11.14 2.21
N THR A 63 21.74 12.02 2.29
CA THR A 63 21.53 12.97 3.40
C THR A 63 20.50 12.50 4.43
N GLY A 64 19.76 11.43 4.11
CA GLY A 64 18.70 10.87 4.93
C GLY A 64 17.56 10.34 4.06
N LYS A 65 16.75 9.43 4.61
CA LYS A 65 15.52 9.02 3.93
C LYS A 65 14.48 10.12 4.06
N LYS A 66 14.05 10.68 2.94
CA LYS A 66 12.89 11.58 2.87
C LYS A 66 11.74 10.81 2.25
N PHE A 67 10.66 10.66 2.99
CA PHE A 67 9.49 9.94 2.52
C PHE A 67 8.60 10.85 1.70
N ILE A 68 8.13 10.32 0.57
CA ILE A 68 7.20 10.96 -0.34
C ILE A 68 6.04 10.01 -0.62
N MET A 69 4.84 10.56 -0.83
CA MET A 69 3.63 9.79 -1.09
C MET A 69 3.22 10.00 -2.56
N MET A 70 3.28 8.93 -3.36
CA MET A 70 2.73 8.94 -4.71
C MET A 70 1.24 8.59 -4.64
N VAL A 71 0.40 9.46 -5.21
CA VAL A 71 -1.05 9.26 -5.28
C VAL A 71 -1.45 8.96 -6.71
N ARG A 72 -2.20 7.86 -6.89
CA ARG A 72 -2.75 7.43 -8.17
C ARG A 72 -4.26 7.62 -8.17
N GLY A 73 -4.73 8.55 -9.00
CA GLY A 73 -6.16 8.71 -9.27
C GLY A 73 -6.73 7.52 -10.08
N ARG A 74 -7.96 7.13 -9.76
CA ARG A 74 -8.75 6.20 -10.58
C ARG A 74 -9.65 7.02 -11.51
N ILE A 75 -9.29 7.12 -12.79
CA ILE A 75 -10.01 7.90 -13.80
C ILE A 75 -10.49 6.94 -14.90
N PRO A 76 -11.72 6.40 -14.83
CA PRO A 76 -12.24 5.50 -15.86
C PRO A 76 -12.23 6.17 -17.24
N GLY A 77 -11.60 5.53 -18.22
CA GLY A 77 -11.48 6.08 -19.57
C GLY A 77 -10.65 7.37 -19.71
N GLY A 78 -9.99 7.83 -18.64
CA GLY A 78 -9.21 9.07 -18.67
C GLY A 78 -10.03 10.35 -18.90
N LEU A 79 -11.36 10.27 -18.83
CA LEU A 79 -12.24 11.41 -19.01
C LEU A 79 -12.18 12.30 -17.77
N MET A 80 -11.75 13.54 -17.97
CA MET A 80 -11.70 14.57 -16.94
C MET A 80 -12.53 15.77 -17.38
N THR A 81 -13.38 16.28 -16.50
CA THR A 81 -14.08 17.55 -16.70
C THR A 81 -13.33 18.67 -15.98
N PRO A 82 -13.34 19.90 -16.53
CA PRO A 82 -12.92 21.08 -15.77
C PRO A 82 -13.73 21.19 -14.48
N ALA A 83 -13.10 21.71 -13.42
CA ALA A 83 -13.75 21.99 -12.14
C ALA A 83 -14.63 23.24 -12.23
#